data_AF-A0A6B2G845-F1
#
_entry.id   AF-A0A6B2G845-F1
#
_cell.length_a   1.000
_cell.length_b   1.000
_cell.length_c   1.000
_cell.angle_alpha   90.00
_cell.angle_beta   90.00
_cell.angle_gamma   90.00
#
_symmetry.space_group_name_H-M   'P 1'
#
loop_
_entity.id
_entity.type
_entity.pdbx_description
1 polymer ?
#
loop_
_entity_poly.entity_id
_entity_poly.type
_entity_poly.pdbx_seq_one_letter_code
_entity_poly.pdbx_strand_id
1 'polypeptide(L)'
;TNAVSWRREGIKYANNNIYLDVEESVNTLVNSDGIVLNNEIYGKILVNSCISGMPEVKIAFNDRLRITKTTNVCDKYVELEDAKFHQCVRLANFEKDRTISFMPPDGKFELMSYRIQNRNTPPFMVTCSIEGSSDCTKNYFIKLESTFTRKYNAIFVEVHIPVPSDAYSPSSATRVGTCVYAPENRMFIWRIKSFEGKRKEELHAKVLLPSIHSENSDNSKPKIRVKFEIVNFVISQFHIQYLKVFEKSGYSTKPWVRYISSSGVYEFRT
;
A
#
# COMPACT_ATOMS: atom_id res chain seq x y z
N THR A 1 13.07 -32.55 23.39
CA THR A 1 11.61 -32.51 23.19
C THR A 1 11.23 -31.12 22.68
N ASN A 2 11.21 -30.91 21.36
CA ASN A 2 10.83 -29.62 20.74
C ASN A 2 9.31 -29.52 20.59
N ALA A 3 8.57 -29.78 21.67
CA ALA A 3 7.13 -29.62 21.67
C ALA A 3 6.80 -28.12 21.57
N VAL A 4 6.08 -27.73 20.53
CA VAL A 4 5.61 -26.35 20.34
C VAL A 4 4.11 -26.28 20.53
N SER A 5 3.64 -25.24 21.18
CA SER A 5 2.22 -25.07 21.55
C SER A 5 1.32 -24.72 20.36
N TRP A 6 1.89 -24.18 19.28
CA TRP A 6 1.13 -23.64 18.14
C TRP A 6 0.98 -24.61 16.95
N ARG A 7 1.53 -25.83 17.03
CA ARG A 7 1.44 -26.81 15.94
C ARG A 7 1.31 -28.23 16.50
N ARG A 8 0.29 -28.96 16.02
CA ARG A 8 0.03 -30.36 16.42
C ARG A 8 0.95 -31.32 15.66
N GLU A 9 1.36 -32.39 16.32
CA GLU A 9 2.11 -33.48 15.69
C GLU A 9 1.20 -34.32 14.80
N GLY A 10 1.78 -34.99 13.79
CA GLY A 10 1.06 -35.96 12.93
C GLY A 10 0.23 -35.36 11.79
N ILE A 11 0.34 -34.06 11.51
CA ILE A 11 -0.34 -33.41 10.37
C ILE A 11 0.18 -34.03 9.05
N LYS A 12 -0.75 -34.43 8.18
CA LYS A 12 -0.45 -35.00 6.86
C LYS A 12 -1.32 -34.35 5.79
N TYR A 13 -0.67 -33.94 4.71
CA TYR A 13 -1.30 -33.43 3.50
C TYR A 13 -0.87 -34.27 2.30
N ALA A 14 -1.81 -34.52 1.39
CA ALA A 14 -1.49 -35.16 0.11
C ALA A 14 -0.56 -34.29 -0.75
N ASN A 15 -0.77 -32.97 -0.72
CA ASN A 15 0.04 -31.97 -1.42
C ASN A 15 0.56 -30.95 -0.42
N ASN A 16 1.89 -30.81 -0.31
CA ASN A 16 2.53 -29.88 0.61
C ASN A 16 2.76 -28.53 -0.07
N ASN A 17 1.96 -27.53 0.29
CA ASN A 17 2.01 -26.19 -0.30
C ASN A 17 2.13 -25.13 0.79
N ILE A 18 2.87 -24.05 0.48
CA ILE A 18 2.99 -22.88 1.34
C ILE A 18 2.82 -21.62 0.50
N TYR A 19 1.90 -20.76 0.93
CA TYR A 19 1.59 -19.49 0.27
C TYR A 19 1.95 -18.33 1.19
N LEU A 20 2.55 -17.30 0.62
CA LEU A 20 2.93 -16.07 1.33
C LEU A 20 2.34 -14.89 0.58
N ASP A 21 1.51 -14.15 1.29
CA ASP A 21 0.96 -12.89 0.81
C ASP A 21 1.65 -11.77 1.57
N VAL A 22 2.40 -10.95 0.84
CA VAL A 22 2.98 -9.70 1.35
C VAL A 22 2.00 -8.58 0.98
N GLU A 23 1.28 -8.10 1.98
CA GLU A 23 0.31 -7.01 1.83
C GLU A 23 0.89 -5.73 2.41
N GLU A 24 1.05 -4.71 1.58
CA GLU A 24 1.46 -3.37 1.98
C GLU A 24 0.31 -2.37 1.82
N SER A 25 0.18 -1.48 2.80
CA SER A 25 -0.71 -0.34 2.76
C SER A 25 0.11 0.93 2.94
N VAL A 26 0.05 1.84 1.95
CA VAL A 26 0.77 3.11 2.00
C VAL A 26 -0.12 4.23 2.53
N ASN A 27 0.39 4.93 3.53
CA ASN A 27 -0.19 6.13 4.09
C ASN A 27 0.67 7.32 3.68
N THR A 28 0.09 8.23 2.91
CA THR A 28 0.80 9.40 2.41
C THR A 28 -0.02 10.66 2.63
N LEU A 29 0.65 11.72 3.06
CA LEU A 29 0.10 13.07 3.14
C LEU A 29 1.00 14.01 2.34
N VAL A 30 0.42 14.68 1.35
CA VAL A 30 1.12 15.67 0.51
C VAL A 30 0.51 17.05 0.70
N ASN A 31 1.34 18.09 0.75
CA ASN A 31 0.87 19.48 0.83
C ASN A 31 0.41 20.00 -0.55
N SER A 32 -0.12 21.23 -0.58
CA SER A 32 -0.57 21.90 -1.81
C SER A 32 0.55 22.17 -2.82
N ASP A 33 1.79 22.33 -2.35
CA ASP A 33 2.97 22.56 -3.19
C ASP A 33 3.55 21.25 -3.77
N GLY A 34 2.93 20.10 -3.47
CA GLY A 34 3.40 18.79 -3.89
C GLY A 34 4.51 18.20 -3.02
N ILE A 35 4.81 18.80 -1.87
CA ILE A 35 5.80 18.28 -0.91
C ILE A 35 5.16 17.17 -0.08
N VAL A 36 5.83 16.02 -0.03
CA VAL A 36 5.41 14.87 0.78
C VAL A 36 5.71 15.16 2.25
N LEU A 37 4.66 15.33 3.06
CA LEU A 37 4.75 15.61 4.50
C LEU A 37 4.89 14.33 5.32
N ASN A 38 4.15 13.28 4.93
CA ASN A 38 4.23 11.97 5.56
C ASN A 38 4.16 10.87 4.50
N ASN A 39 4.93 9.81 4.69
CA ASN A 39 4.97 8.65 3.80
C ASN A 39 5.38 7.42 4.59
N GLU A 40 4.39 6.68 5.07
CA GLU A 40 4.57 5.47 5.86
C GLU A 40 3.98 4.28 5.12
N ILE A 41 4.61 3.13 5.26
CA ILE A 41 4.14 1.87 4.72
C ILE A 41 3.92 0.93 5.89
N TYR A 42 2.69 0.42 5.98
CA TYR A 42 2.31 -0.64 6.90
C TYR A 42 2.24 -1.93 6.10
N GLY A 43 3.12 -2.87 6.42
CA GLY A 43 3.17 -4.15 5.75
C GLY A 43 2.83 -5.29 6.70
N LYS A 44 2.25 -6.36 6.17
CA LYS A 44 2.04 -7.61 6.88
C LYS A 44 2.32 -8.79 5.95
N ILE A 45 2.85 -9.86 6.52
CA ILE A 45 3.09 -11.11 5.82
C ILE A 45 2.12 -12.16 6.34
N LEU A 46 1.16 -12.52 5.50
CA LEU A 46 0.22 -13.59 5.77
C LEU A 46 0.75 -14.88 5.17
N VAL A 47 0.74 -15.94 5.96
CA VAL A 47 1.19 -17.26 5.54
C VAL A 47 0.02 -18.21 5.58
N ASN A 48 -0.16 -18.97 4.51
CA ASN A 48 -1.06 -20.12 4.48
C ASN A 48 -0.23 -21.39 4.32
N SER A 49 -0.13 -22.16 5.40
CA SER A 49 0.74 -23.32 5.49
C SER A 49 -0.09 -24.61 5.47
N CYS A 50 0.04 -25.38 4.38
CA CYS A 50 -0.55 -26.71 4.24
C CYS A 50 0.58 -27.72 4.03
N ILE A 51 1.40 -27.93 5.07
CA ILE A 51 2.59 -28.77 5.02
C ILE A 51 2.55 -29.82 6.13
N SER A 52 3.08 -31.01 5.84
CA SER A 52 3.01 -32.17 6.74
C SER A 52 4.12 -32.15 7.80
N GLY A 53 3.87 -32.78 8.95
CA GLY A 53 4.88 -32.95 9.99
C GLY A 53 5.17 -31.68 10.79
N MET A 54 6.43 -31.53 11.20
CA MET A 54 6.95 -30.45 12.04
C MET A 54 8.11 -29.71 11.33
N PRO A 55 7.82 -29.03 10.21
CA PRO A 55 8.86 -28.49 9.36
C PRO A 55 9.39 -27.17 9.91
N GLU A 56 10.69 -26.95 9.72
CA GLU A 56 11.32 -25.66 9.93
C GLU A 56 11.36 -24.89 8.60
N VAL A 57 10.73 -23.72 8.57
CA VAL A 57 10.69 -22.83 7.42
C VAL A 57 11.67 -21.69 7.65
N LYS A 58 12.50 -21.41 6.64
CA LYS A 58 13.43 -20.27 6.60
C LYS A 58 13.06 -19.34 5.46
N ILE A 59 12.85 -18.07 5.81
CA ILE A 59 12.62 -16.98 4.87
C ILE A 59 13.77 -16.01 4.97
N ALA A 60 14.39 -15.69 3.84
CA ALA A 60 15.33 -14.57 3.76
C ALA A 60 14.75 -13.47 2.89
N PHE A 61 14.94 -12.24 3.35
CA PHE A 61 14.58 -11.05 2.61
C PHE A 61 15.80 -10.51 1.88
N ASN A 62 15.57 -9.67 0.88
CA ASN A 62 16.65 -8.98 0.19
C ASN A 62 17.46 -8.15 1.20
N ASP A 63 18.79 -8.21 1.09
CA ASP A 63 19.80 -7.72 2.05
C ASP A 63 19.81 -6.19 2.26
N ARG A 64 18.79 -5.52 1.74
CA ARG A 64 18.54 -4.09 1.93
C ARG A 64 18.02 -3.74 3.33
N LEU A 65 17.92 -4.66 4.29
CA LEU A 65 17.28 -4.37 5.58
C LEU A 65 18.28 -4.03 6.70
N ARG A 66 18.55 -2.76 7.01
CA ARG A 66 19.27 -2.42 8.26
C ARG A 66 18.29 -1.90 9.31
N ILE A 67 18.33 -2.48 10.50
CA ILE A 67 17.78 -1.89 11.71
C ILE A 67 18.99 -1.31 12.45
N THR A 68 19.26 0.00 12.36
CA THR A 68 20.34 0.61 13.16
C THR A 68 20.06 2.09 13.48
N LYS A 69 20.19 2.44 14.76
CA LYS A 69 20.07 3.80 15.34
C LYS A 69 21.29 4.71 15.06
N THR A 70 22.04 4.51 13.98
CA THR A 70 23.27 5.30 13.75
C THR A 70 23.35 5.86 12.35
N THR A 71 23.36 7.19 12.32
CA THR A 71 23.49 8.10 11.19
C THR A 71 24.74 7.84 10.34
N ASN A 72 24.57 8.06 9.03
CA ASN A 72 25.60 8.33 8.02
C ASN A 72 26.20 7.14 7.28
N VAL A 73 25.47 6.56 6.30
CA VAL A 73 25.96 6.31 4.92
C VAL A 73 24.74 6.28 3.97
N CYS A 74 24.86 6.97 2.83
CA CYS A 74 23.92 6.91 1.72
C CYS A 74 23.96 5.52 1.09
N ASP A 75 23.04 4.64 1.49
CA ASP A 75 22.85 3.37 0.82
C ASP A 75 21.37 3.00 0.76
N LYS A 76 21.01 2.35 -0.34
CA LYS A 76 19.65 1.91 -0.73
C LYS A 76 19.13 0.78 0.18
N TYR A 77 19.15 0.95 1.50
CA TYR A 77 18.64 0.00 2.47
C TYR A 77 17.23 0.44 2.93
N VAL A 78 16.29 -0.52 2.99
CA VAL A 78 14.97 -0.43 3.60
C VAL A 78 15.14 -0.54 5.11
N GLU A 79 14.96 0.55 5.85
CA GLU A 79 15.03 0.54 7.31
C GLU A 79 13.64 0.15 7.87
N LEU A 80 13.56 -0.96 8.60
CA LEU A 80 12.35 -1.32 9.37
C LEU A 80 12.35 -0.49 10.65
N GLU A 81 11.31 0.29 10.88
CA GLU A 81 11.18 1.06 12.13
C GLU A 81 10.69 0.18 13.27
N ASP A 82 9.64 -0.58 13.00
CA ASP A 82 9.02 -1.49 13.96
C ASP A 82 8.60 -2.76 13.23
N ALA A 83 8.80 -3.91 13.89
CA ALA A 83 8.43 -5.21 13.38
C ALA A 83 7.92 -6.08 14.53
N LYS A 84 6.71 -6.60 14.37
CA LYS A 84 6.10 -7.57 15.29
C LYS A 84 6.09 -8.92 14.61
N PHE A 85 6.51 -9.94 15.35
CA PHE A 85 6.60 -11.30 14.86
C PHE A 85 5.60 -12.20 15.59
N HIS A 86 5.13 -13.22 14.89
CA HIS A 86 4.40 -14.31 15.52
C HIS A 86 5.30 -15.09 16.48
N GLN A 87 4.73 -15.64 17.55
CA GLN A 87 5.43 -16.45 18.56
C GLN A 87 6.20 -17.66 18.00
N CYS A 88 5.88 -18.10 16.77
CA CYS A 88 6.56 -19.21 16.13
C CYS A 88 7.95 -18.86 15.58
N VAL A 89 8.31 -17.57 15.55
CA VAL A 89 9.55 -17.05 14.99
C VAL A 89 10.68 -17.10 16.02
N ARG A 90 11.84 -17.60 15.60
CA ARG A 90 13.07 -17.55 16.39
C ARG A 90 13.80 -16.22 16.15
N LEU A 91 13.66 -15.29 17.09
CA LEU A 91 14.21 -13.93 16.99
C LEU A 91 15.75 -13.90 16.86
N ALA A 92 16.46 -14.83 17.50
CA ALA A 92 17.93 -14.88 17.49
C ALA A 92 18.56 -14.97 16.08
N ASN A 93 17.87 -15.60 15.13
CA ASN A 93 18.35 -15.74 13.75
C ASN A 93 18.09 -14.49 12.90
N PHE A 94 17.07 -13.72 13.26
CA PHE A 94 16.69 -12.52 12.53
C PHE A 94 17.71 -11.39 12.74
N GLU A 95 18.20 -11.20 13.97
CA GLU A 95 19.20 -10.16 14.27
C GLU A 95 20.56 -10.42 13.60
N LYS A 96 20.92 -11.69 13.42
CA LYS A 96 22.24 -12.07 12.89
C LYS A 96 22.27 -12.16 11.36
N ASP A 97 21.34 -12.90 10.77
CA ASP A 97 21.39 -13.29 9.36
C ASP A 97 20.24 -12.68 8.54
N ARG A 98 19.42 -11.79 9.14
CA ARG A 98 18.20 -11.21 8.53
C ARG A 98 17.25 -12.26 7.96
N THR A 99 17.33 -13.46 8.54
CA THR A 99 16.61 -14.65 8.09
C THR A 99 15.64 -15.06 9.19
N ILE A 100 14.36 -15.18 8.86
CA ILE A 100 13.33 -15.65 9.77
C ILE A 100 13.32 -17.17 9.71
N SER A 101 13.63 -17.83 10.83
CA SER A 101 13.41 -19.27 11.01
C SER A 101 12.21 -19.48 11.92
N PHE A 102 11.24 -20.30 11.49
CA PHE A 102 10.03 -20.57 12.26
C PHE A 102 9.44 -21.95 11.92
N MET A 103 8.65 -22.49 12.84
CA MET A 103 7.79 -23.65 12.54
C MET A 103 6.36 -23.14 12.40
N PRO A 104 5.77 -23.10 11.19
CA PRO A 104 4.47 -22.47 10.96
C PRO A 104 3.34 -23.20 11.70
N PRO A 105 2.38 -22.46 12.30
CA PRO A 105 1.05 -22.99 12.56
C PRO A 105 0.41 -23.56 11.29
N ASP A 106 -0.54 -24.48 11.48
CA ASP A 106 -1.29 -25.06 10.38
C ASP A 106 -2.38 -24.10 9.88
N GLY A 107 -2.51 -23.96 8.56
CA GLY A 107 -3.47 -23.04 7.94
C GLY A 107 -2.97 -21.59 7.83
N LYS A 108 -3.92 -20.65 7.92
CA LYS A 108 -3.66 -19.20 7.72
C LYS A 108 -3.29 -18.52 9.03
N PHE A 109 -2.18 -17.80 9.03
CA PHE A 109 -1.77 -16.97 10.16
C PHE A 109 -0.94 -15.77 9.68
N GLU A 110 -0.81 -14.76 10.55
CA GLU A 110 0.07 -13.62 10.30
C GLU A 110 1.46 -13.91 10.87
N LEU A 111 2.48 -13.91 10.00
CA LEU A 111 3.85 -14.22 10.39
C LEU A 111 4.54 -13.00 11.01
N MET A 112 4.40 -11.84 10.36
CA MET A 112 4.95 -10.58 10.84
C MET A 112 4.15 -9.38 10.33
N SER A 113 4.11 -8.33 11.13
CA SER A 113 3.70 -6.99 10.71
C SER A 113 4.90 -6.06 10.82
N TYR A 114 5.06 -5.14 9.89
CA TYR A 114 6.14 -4.17 9.88
C TYR A 114 5.68 -2.78 9.50
N ARG A 115 6.43 -1.77 9.96
CA ARG A 115 6.27 -0.38 9.59
C ARG A 115 7.57 0.17 9.03
N ILE A 116 7.49 0.82 7.87
CA ILE A 116 8.62 1.42 7.16
C ILE A 116 8.28 2.87 6.83
N GLN A 117 9.18 3.79 7.15
CA GLN A 117 9.08 5.15 6.65
C GLN A 117 9.72 5.22 5.26
N ASN A 118 8.90 5.51 4.25
CA ASN A 118 9.36 5.51 2.87
C ASN A 118 9.93 6.89 2.50
N ARG A 119 11.25 6.93 2.27
CA ARG A 119 11.94 8.14 1.80
C ARG A 119 11.80 8.38 0.29
N ASN A 120 11.29 7.40 -0.46
CA ASN A 120 11.11 7.53 -1.91
C ASN A 120 9.80 8.24 -2.25
N THR A 121 9.64 8.62 -3.52
CA THR A 121 8.37 9.18 -4.03
C THR A 121 7.24 8.16 -3.89
N PRO A 122 6.05 8.60 -3.46
CA PRO A 122 4.90 7.72 -3.32
C PRO A 122 4.37 7.33 -4.72
N PRO A 123 3.65 6.20 -4.86
CA PRO A 123 3.32 5.59 -6.16
C PRO A 123 2.44 6.46 -7.06
N PHE A 124 1.61 7.33 -6.46
CA PHE A 124 0.79 8.30 -7.17
C PHE A 124 1.03 9.71 -6.64
N MET A 125 1.15 10.69 -7.52
CA MET A 125 1.18 12.11 -7.19
C MET A 125 -0.04 12.77 -7.80
N VAL A 126 -0.77 13.53 -6.99
CA VAL A 126 -1.90 14.33 -7.43
C VAL A 126 -1.55 15.80 -7.30
N THR A 127 -1.76 16.54 -8.37
CA THR A 127 -1.73 18.00 -8.37
C THR A 127 -3.13 18.49 -8.69
N CYS A 128 -3.62 19.45 -7.91
CA CYS A 128 -4.91 20.08 -8.12
C CYS A 128 -4.69 21.59 -8.25
N SER A 129 -5.09 22.17 -9.38
CA SER A 129 -5.22 23.62 -9.51
C SER A 129 -6.70 23.98 -9.59
N ILE A 130 -7.07 24.97 -8.77
CA ILE A 130 -8.44 25.48 -8.70
C ILE A 130 -8.41 26.89 -9.28
N GLU A 131 -9.08 27.08 -10.42
CA GLU A 131 -9.21 28.38 -11.06
C GLU A 131 -10.64 28.89 -10.89
N GLY A 132 -10.77 30.13 -10.41
CA GLY A 132 -12.04 30.84 -10.35
C GLY A 132 -12.15 31.82 -11.52
N SER A 133 -12.98 31.50 -12.52
CA SER A 133 -13.28 32.48 -13.60
C SER A 133 -14.32 33.53 -13.17
N SER A 134 -14.91 33.38 -11.98
CA SER A 134 -15.79 34.32 -11.25
C SER A 134 -16.08 33.74 -9.85
N ASP A 135 -16.59 34.54 -8.91
CA ASP A 135 -17.03 34.03 -7.59
C ASP A 135 -18.08 32.90 -7.70
N CYS A 136 -18.79 32.84 -8.83
CA CYS A 136 -19.84 31.87 -9.11
C CYS A 136 -19.36 30.61 -9.85
N THR A 137 -18.10 30.50 -10.28
CA THR A 137 -17.62 29.34 -11.04
C THR A 137 -16.24 28.91 -10.58
N LYS A 138 -16.13 27.65 -10.13
CA LYS A 138 -14.85 27.00 -9.84
C LYS A 138 -14.56 25.90 -10.85
N ASN A 139 -13.40 26.01 -11.49
CA ASN A 139 -12.85 24.98 -12.35
C ASN A 139 -11.72 24.25 -11.60
N TYR A 140 -11.84 22.94 -11.54
CA TYR A 140 -10.87 22.03 -10.95
C TYR A 140 -10.10 21.33 -12.06
N PHE A 141 -8.78 21.45 -12.02
CA PHE A 141 -7.86 20.77 -12.90
C PHE A 141 -7.05 19.79 -12.06
N ILE A 142 -7.40 18.50 -12.16
CA ILE A 142 -6.76 17.44 -11.41
C ILE A 142 -5.83 16.66 -12.32
N LYS A 143 -4.56 16.61 -11.97
CA LYS A 143 -3.54 15.82 -12.66
C LYS A 143 -3.11 14.68 -11.75
N LEU A 144 -3.28 13.45 -12.23
CA LEU A 144 -2.83 12.23 -11.56
C LEU A 144 -1.61 11.68 -12.31
N GLU A 145 -0.49 11.58 -11.61
CA GLU A 145 0.78 11.05 -12.12
C GLU A 145 1.19 9.80 -11.36
N SER A 146 1.53 8.73 -12.09
CA SER A 146 2.11 7.52 -11.49
C SER A 146 3.63 7.56 -11.54
N THR A 147 4.28 7.20 -10.44
CA THR A 147 5.75 7.21 -10.32
C THR A 147 6.36 5.81 -10.41
N PHE A 148 5.55 4.75 -10.28
CA PHE A 148 5.99 3.36 -10.37
C PHE A 148 6.34 2.94 -11.82
N THR A 149 7.05 1.82 -11.96
CA THR A 149 7.55 1.35 -13.27
C THR A 149 6.42 0.88 -14.19
N ARG A 150 6.60 1.08 -15.51
CA ARG A 150 5.67 0.67 -16.58
C ARG A 150 5.34 -0.83 -16.62
N LYS A 151 6.11 -1.66 -15.91
CA LYS A 151 5.87 -3.11 -15.82
C LYS A 151 4.61 -3.44 -15.02
N TYR A 152 4.23 -2.56 -14.09
CA TYR A 152 3.09 -2.77 -13.21
C TYR A 152 1.94 -1.87 -13.63
N ASN A 153 0.72 -2.33 -13.33
CA ASN A 153 -0.51 -1.60 -13.53
C ASN A 153 -1.23 -1.51 -12.18
N ALA A 154 -1.71 -0.32 -11.84
CA ALA A 154 -2.61 -0.14 -10.72
C ALA A 154 -4.05 -0.41 -11.17
N ILE A 155 -4.80 -1.12 -10.33
CA ILE A 155 -6.22 -1.42 -10.51
C ILE A 155 -7.05 -0.70 -9.44
N PHE A 156 -8.35 -0.59 -9.68
CA PHE A 156 -9.31 0.05 -8.76
C PHE A 156 -8.85 1.44 -8.30
N VAL A 157 -8.36 2.25 -9.24
CA VAL A 157 -7.91 3.60 -8.94
C VAL A 157 -9.13 4.51 -8.82
N GLU A 158 -9.36 5.07 -7.63
CA GLU A 158 -10.44 6.01 -7.36
C GLU A 158 -9.87 7.30 -6.76
N VAL A 159 -10.12 8.44 -7.40
CA VAL A 159 -9.76 9.76 -6.89
C VAL A 159 -11.01 10.47 -6.40
N HIS A 160 -11.05 10.78 -5.12
CA HIS A 160 -12.14 11.48 -4.46
C HIS A 160 -11.78 12.96 -4.33
N ILE A 161 -12.49 13.80 -5.08
CA ILE A 161 -12.23 15.24 -5.16
C ILE A 161 -13.37 15.96 -4.46
N PRO A 162 -13.17 16.44 -3.23
CA PRO A 162 -14.18 17.20 -2.50
C PRO A 162 -14.52 18.52 -3.22
N VAL A 163 -15.79 18.88 -3.17
CA VAL A 163 -16.29 20.17 -3.67
C VAL A 163 -17.02 20.92 -2.54
N PRO A 164 -17.15 22.25 -2.64
CA PRO A 164 -17.93 23.04 -1.68
C PRO A 164 -19.36 22.53 -1.54
N SER A 165 -19.96 22.72 -0.37
CA SER A 165 -21.36 22.32 -0.09
C SER A 165 -22.36 23.00 -1.01
N ASP A 166 -22.04 24.21 -1.46
CA ASP A 166 -22.95 25.06 -2.21
C ASP A 166 -22.81 24.85 -3.72
N ALA A 167 -22.04 23.83 -4.11
CA ALA A 167 -21.84 23.39 -5.48
C ALA A 167 -23.17 22.98 -6.14
N TYR A 168 -23.52 23.62 -7.27
CA TYR A 168 -24.60 23.19 -8.14
C TYR A 168 -24.13 23.02 -9.59
N SER A 169 -24.89 22.26 -10.39
CA SER A 169 -24.59 21.92 -11.78
C SER A 169 -23.16 21.41 -12.04
N PRO A 170 -22.76 20.28 -11.41
CA PRO A 170 -21.44 19.70 -11.61
C PRO A 170 -21.29 19.14 -13.02
N SER A 171 -20.19 19.51 -13.69
CA SER A 171 -19.79 18.98 -15.00
C SER A 171 -18.38 18.45 -14.92
N SER A 172 -18.10 17.30 -15.53
CA SER A 172 -16.75 16.71 -15.54
C SER A 172 -16.40 16.16 -16.92
N ALA A 173 -15.17 16.41 -17.35
CA ALA A 173 -14.60 15.92 -18.59
C ALA A 173 -13.26 15.22 -18.30
N THR A 174 -13.13 13.96 -18.71
CA THR A 174 -11.88 13.19 -18.61
C THR A 174 -11.69 12.36 -19.87
N ARG A 175 -10.43 12.08 -20.21
CA ARG A 175 -10.05 11.19 -21.31
C ARG A 175 -10.03 9.72 -20.90
N VAL A 176 -9.77 9.44 -19.62
CA VAL A 176 -9.53 8.10 -19.11
C VAL A 176 -10.42 7.84 -17.89
N GLY A 177 -11.10 6.70 -17.90
CA GLY A 177 -12.01 6.34 -16.81
C GLY A 177 -13.33 7.10 -16.86
N THR A 178 -14.05 7.07 -15.73
CA THR A 178 -15.37 7.69 -15.58
C THR A 178 -15.38 8.56 -14.33
N CYS A 179 -15.83 9.80 -14.45
CA CYS A 179 -16.02 10.69 -13.31
C CYS A 179 -17.52 10.83 -13.03
N VAL A 180 -17.92 10.60 -11.79
CA VAL A 180 -19.31 10.72 -11.33
C VAL A 180 -19.34 11.68 -10.15
N TYR A 181 -20.30 12.60 -10.15
CA TYR A 181 -20.57 13.45 -9.00
C TYR A 181 -21.43 12.70 -7.98
N ALA A 182 -20.95 12.62 -6.74
CA ALA A 182 -21.64 12.02 -5.61
C ALA A 182 -22.18 13.13 -4.69
N PRO A 183 -23.45 13.57 -4.84
CA PRO A 183 -24.03 14.65 -4.04
C PRO A 183 -24.06 14.34 -2.54
N GLU A 184 -24.28 13.08 -2.17
CA GLU A 184 -24.35 12.63 -0.78
C GLU A 184 -23.02 12.83 -0.03
N ASN A 185 -21.91 12.74 -0.74
CA ASN A 185 -20.57 12.88 -0.21
C ASN A 185 -19.91 14.22 -0.58
N ARG A 186 -20.61 15.07 -1.36
CA ARG A 186 -20.12 16.36 -1.87
C ARG A 186 -18.75 16.24 -2.54
N MET A 187 -18.60 15.25 -3.43
CA MET A 187 -17.33 14.99 -4.10
C MET A 187 -17.52 14.43 -5.51
N PHE A 188 -16.56 14.73 -6.39
CA PHE A 188 -16.39 13.95 -7.62
C PHE A 188 -15.60 12.68 -7.30
N ILE A 189 -16.06 11.57 -7.87
CA ILE A 189 -15.39 10.27 -7.79
C ILE A 189 -14.92 9.92 -9.19
N TRP A 190 -13.61 10.01 -9.42
CA TRP A 190 -12.98 9.64 -10.67
C TRP A 190 -12.44 8.21 -10.58
N ARG A 191 -13.04 7.30 -11.35
CA ARG A 191 -12.71 5.87 -11.35
C ARG A 191 -11.96 5.49 -12.62
N ILE A 192 -10.82 4.83 -12.44
CA ILE A 192 -9.98 4.30 -13.52
C ILE A 192 -9.75 2.82 -13.26
N LYS A 193 -10.14 1.96 -14.21
CA LYS A 193 -10.05 0.49 -14.06
C LYS A 193 -8.61 0.00 -13.99
N SER A 194 -7.74 0.56 -14.83
CA SER A 194 -6.33 0.20 -14.94
C SER A 194 -5.51 1.44 -15.26
N PHE A 195 -4.44 1.67 -14.51
CA PHE A 195 -3.53 2.81 -14.67
C PHE A 195 -2.09 2.31 -14.83
N GLU A 196 -1.47 2.62 -15.96
CA GLU A 196 -0.10 2.22 -16.28
C GLU A 196 0.94 3.07 -15.53
N GLY A 197 2.05 2.45 -15.12
CA GLY A 197 3.15 3.19 -14.46
C GLY A 197 3.82 4.22 -15.38
N LYS A 198 4.37 5.30 -14.80
CA LYS A 198 4.96 6.45 -15.51
C LYS A 198 4.03 7.11 -16.55
N ARG A 199 2.73 7.08 -16.30
CA ARG A 199 1.72 7.87 -17.03
C ARG A 199 1.15 9.01 -16.19
N LYS A 200 0.60 9.99 -16.91
CA LYS A 200 -0.11 11.14 -16.36
C LYS A 200 -1.46 11.23 -17.05
N GLU A 201 -2.52 11.38 -16.27
CA GLU A 201 -3.87 11.57 -16.76
C GLU A 201 -4.49 12.78 -16.07
N GLU A 202 -5.43 13.43 -16.76
CA GLU A 202 -6.01 14.69 -16.33
C GLU A 202 -7.55 14.60 -16.32
N LEU A 203 -8.14 15.27 -15.33
CA LEU A 203 -9.57 15.43 -15.15
C LEU A 203 -9.86 16.91 -14.99
N HIS A 204 -10.79 17.39 -15.81
CA HIS A 204 -11.35 18.74 -15.70
C HIS A 204 -12.74 18.62 -15.10
N ALA A 205 -12.98 19.28 -13.97
CA ALA A 205 -14.31 19.38 -13.38
C ALA A 205 -14.69 20.84 -13.20
N LYS A 206 -15.96 21.15 -13.41
CA LYS A 206 -16.52 22.49 -13.30
C LYS A 206 -17.72 22.43 -12.38
N VAL A 207 -17.80 23.42 -11.49
CA VAL A 207 -18.87 23.56 -10.51
C VAL A 207 -19.30 25.02 -10.48
N LEU A 208 -20.60 25.25 -10.35
CA LEU A 208 -21.15 26.58 -10.11
C LEU A 208 -21.42 26.76 -8.62
N LEU A 209 -21.19 27.97 -8.12
CA LEU A 209 -21.46 28.37 -6.75
C LEU A 209 -22.48 29.51 -6.74
N PRO A 210 -23.36 29.56 -5.72
CA PRO A 210 -24.28 30.68 -5.56
C PRO A 210 -23.50 31.95 -5.20
N SER A 211 -24.02 33.09 -5.62
CA SER A 211 -23.41 34.42 -5.41
C SER A 211 -23.49 34.89 -3.94
N ILE A 212 -24.21 34.18 -3.09
CA ILE A 212 -24.40 34.49 -1.67
C ILE A 212 -23.54 33.52 -0.86
N HIS A 213 -22.52 34.04 -0.19
CA HIS A 213 -21.65 33.26 0.68
C HIS A 213 -22.20 33.26 2.11
N SER A 214 -22.44 32.08 2.69
CA SER A 214 -22.62 31.99 4.14
C SER A 214 -21.25 32.10 4.82
N GLU A 215 -21.11 33.02 5.79
CA GLU A 215 -19.86 33.26 6.54
C GLU A 215 -19.35 32.03 7.33
N ASN A 216 -20.15 30.97 7.44
CA ASN A 216 -19.81 29.70 8.09
C ASN A 216 -19.21 28.67 7.11
N SER A 217 -18.25 29.07 6.29
CA SER A 217 -17.48 28.09 5.53
C SER A 217 -16.49 27.40 6.46
N ASP A 218 -16.80 26.15 6.80
CA ASP A 218 -15.96 25.26 7.58
C ASP A 218 -14.51 25.31 7.03
N ASN A 219 -13.61 25.92 7.80
CA ASN A 219 -12.25 26.32 7.38
C ASN A 219 -11.30 25.11 7.17
N SER A 220 -11.86 23.91 7.12
CA SER A 220 -11.19 22.68 6.75
C SER A 220 -10.87 22.70 5.26
N LYS A 221 -9.63 23.07 4.91
CA LYS A 221 -9.12 22.90 3.55
C LYS A 221 -9.38 21.46 3.09
N PRO A 222 -10.20 21.26 2.05
CA PRO A 222 -10.54 19.92 1.60
C PRO A 222 -9.29 19.13 1.20
N LYS A 223 -9.33 17.82 1.37
CA LYS A 223 -8.24 16.93 0.95
C LYS A 223 -8.74 15.98 -0.11
N ILE A 224 -7.97 15.83 -1.19
CA ILE A 224 -8.21 14.82 -2.21
C ILE A 224 -7.73 13.48 -1.66
N ARG A 225 -8.56 12.44 -1.78
CA ARG A 225 -8.18 11.08 -1.39
C ARG A 225 -8.00 10.21 -2.62
N VAL A 226 -7.00 9.34 -2.60
CA VAL A 226 -6.79 8.37 -3.68
C VAL A 226 -6.85 6.97 -3.11
N LYS A 227 -7.62 6.10 -3.76
CA LYS A 227 -7.61 4.67 -3.52
C LYS A 227 -7.03 3.97 -4.73
N PHE A 228 -6.22 2.93 -4.50
CA PHE A 228 -5.67 2.10 -5.56
C PHE A 228 -5.17 0.78 -4.99
N GLU A 229 -4.98 -0.19 -5.89
CA GLU A 229 -4.30 -1.44 -5.61
C GLU A 229 -3.30 -1.74 -6.74
N ILE A 230 -2.10 -2.22 -6.40
CA ILE A 230 -1.06 -2.60 -7.35
C ILE A 230 -0.64 -4.02 -7.03
N VAL A 231 -0.89 -4.92 -7.99
CA VAL A 231 -0.58 -6.35 -7.86
C VAL A 231 0.85 -6.61 -8.33
N ASN A 232 1.53 -7.55 -7.66
CA ASN A 232 2.92 -7.95 -7.91
C ASN A 232 3.95 -6.81 -7.72
N PHE A 233 3.59 -5.78 -6.96
CA PHE A 233 4.44 -4.64 -6.65
C PHE A 233 4.55 -4.44 -5.14
N VAL A 234 5.73 -4.01 -4.69
CA VAL A 234 6.05 -3.69 -3.30
C VAL A 234 6.62 -2.28 -3.27
N ILE A 235 5.96 -1.37 -2.55
CA ILE A 235 6.35 0.04 -2.49
C ILE A 235 7.65 0.17 -1.69
N SER A 236 7.79 -0.61 -0.60
CA SER A 236 8.97 -0.58 0.25
C SER A 236 10.21 -1.22 -0.39
N GLN A 237 10.07 -1.92 -1.52
CA GLN A 237 11.09 -2.80 -2.11
C GLN A 237 11.48 -4.00 -1.20
N PHE A 238 10.67 -4.30 -0.18
CA PHE A 238 10.82 -5.47 0.67
C PHE A 238 10.43 -6.76 -0.08
N HIS A 239 11.44 -7.46 -0.60
CA HIS A 239 11.23 -8.69 -1.37
C HIS A 239 11.76 -9.91 -0.63
N ILE A 240 11.02 -11.02 -0.76
CA ILE A 240 11.47 -12.34 -0.30
C ILE A 240 12.46 -12.88 -1.33
N GLN A 241 13.71 -13.10 -0.90
CA GLN A 241 14.77 -13.63 -1.75
C GLN A 241 14.64 -15.14 -1.92
N TYR A 242 14.39 -15.84 -0.82
CA TYR A 242 14.13 -17.28 -0.87
C TYR A 242 13.26 -17.73 0.31
N LEU A 243 12.57 -18.85 0.08
CA LEU A 243 11.88 -19.63 1.09
C LEU A 243 12.35 -21.07 1.02
N LYS A 244 12.80 -21.62 2.15
CA LYS A 244 13.21 -23.02 2.27
C LYS A 244 12.41 -23.71 3.36
N VAL A 245 11.93 -24.91 3.06
CA VAL A 245 11.23 -25.78 4.01
C VAL A 245 12.13 -26.96 4.32
N PHE A 246 12.42 -27.18 5.60
CA PHE A 246 13.23 -28.28 6.10
C PHE A 246 12.35 -29.22 6.90
N GLU A 247 12.23 -30.47 6.44
CA GLU A 247 11.51 -31.53 7.14
C GLU A 247 12.30 -32.84 7.02
N LYS A 248 12.27 -33.66 8.07
CA LYS A 248 13.00 -34.94 8.11
C LYS A 248 12.50 -35.92 7.05
N SER A 249 11.24 -35.82 6.66
CA SER A 249 10.61 -36.63 5.61
C SER A 249 11.04 -36.24 4.18
N GLY A 250 11.75 -35.12 4.00
CA GLY A 250 12.35 -34.74 2.71
C GLY A 250 11.36 -34.47 1.56
N TYR A 251 10.10 -34.15 1.85
CA TYR A 251 9.13 -33.84 0.80
C TYR A 251 9.45 -32.51 0.11
N SER A 252 9.15 -32.44 -1.18
CA SER A 252 9.24 -31.20 -1.94
C SER A 252 8.02 -30.31 -1.66
N THR A 253 8.24 -29.01 -1.55
CA THR A 253 7.18 -28.01 -1.42
C THR A 253 7.17 -27.07 -2.61
N LYS A 254 6.00 -26.57 -2.97
CA LYS A 254 5.84 -25.53 -3.99
C LYS A 254 5.56 -24.19 -3.30
N PRO A 255 6.58 -23.38 -2.98
CA PRO A 255 6.35 -22.07 -2.40
C PRO A 255 5.73 -21.14 -3.43
N TRP A 256 4.73 -20.38 -2.99
CA TRP A 256 4.12 -19.31 -3.76
C TRP A 256 4.20 -18.01 -2.97
N VAL A 257 4.62 -16.94 -3.65
CA VAL A 257 4.69 -15.60 -3.07
C VAL A 257 3.90 -14.65 -3.94
N ARG A 258 3.02 -13.88 -3.33
CA ARG A 258 2.26 -12.81 -3.98
C ARG A 258 2.50 -11.51 -3.23
N TYR A 259 2.62 -10.43 -4.00
CA TYR A 259 2.82 -9.08 -3.48
C TYR A 259 1.62 -8.22 -3.84
N ILE A 260 1.05 -7.52 -2.87
CA ILE A 260 -0.08 -6.61 -3.07
C ILE A 260 0.26 -5.32 -2.34
N SER A 261 0.22 -4.20 -3.07
CA SER A 261 0.33 -2.87 -2.50
C SER A 261 -0.99 -2.14 -2.65
N SER A 262 -1.52 -1.62 -1.56
CA SER A 262 -2.80 -0.92 -1.50
C SER A 262 -2.61 0.49 -0.94
N SER A 263 -3.54 1.38 -1.25
CA SER A 263 -3.67 2.66 -0.56
C SER A 263 -4.26 2.46 0.83
N GLY A 264 -3.65 3.03 1.87
CA GLY A 264 -4.27 3.26 3.16
C GLY A 264 -4.85 4.69 3.23
N VAL A 265 -4.33 5.50 4.14
CA VAL A 265 -4.67 6.94 4.25
C VAL A 265 -3.81 7.72 3.26
N TYR A 266 -4.34 7.95 2.06
CA TYR A 266 -3.63 8.60 0.97
C TYR A 266 -4.30 9.93 0.60
N GLU A 267 -3.79 11.03 1.18
CA GLU A 267 -4.42 12.35 1.13
C GLU A 267 -3.50 13.42 0.54
N PHE A 268 -4.08 14.28 -0.30
CA PHE A 268 -3.43 15.47 -0.88
C PHE A 268 -4.18 16.71 -0.41
N ARG A 269 -3.45 17.68 0.15
CA ARG A 269 -4.03 18.98 0.49
C ARG A 269 -4.14 19.82 -0.78
N THR A 270 -5.30 20.45 -0.97
CA THR A 270 -5.54 21.44 -2.02
C THR A 270 -5.42 22.84 -1.49
#